data_AF-A0A162XY98-F1
#
_entry.id   AF-A0A162XY98-F1
#
_cell.length_a   1.000
_cell.length_b   1.000
_cell.length_c   1.000
_cell.angle_alpha   90.00
_cell.angle_beta   90.00
_cell.angle_gamma   90.00
#
_symmetry.space_group_name_H-M   'P 1'
#
loop_
_entity.id
_entity.type
_entity.pdbx_description
1 polymer ?
#
loop_
_entity_poly.entity_id
_entity_poly.type
_entity_poly.pdbx_seq_one_letter_code
_entity_poly.pdbx_strand_id
1 'polypeptide(L)'
;MKFFGTIVVATALFASGISALPLSDLGGIHPRAPADYDINKVLKIWMNDAKTQRRLANHCNTKGGWEGWAQGEIESEFRDAFAIPQTIREETSVYKGRELADLVLPKTAKKRGMVIELKCENAYGQKGVKIKAPVRADIAKQSAVKPEFNDFTFIALAMAYTKEADASLRKIGMKPIRGADANVAGPHTVRIYREDYKLKSLIDEIEDLDKAMYNLFLSKSRPGSPSGTPPSSSNPAPGKTAPGKTAPGKTAPGKTAPK
;
A
#
# COMPACT_ATOMS: atom_id res chain seq x y z
N MET A 1 -9.88 7.38 -31.46
CA MET A 1 -8.63 6.90 -32.10
C MET A 1 -7.59 8.01 -32.05
N LYS A 2 -6.85 8.15 -30.94
CA LYS A 2 -5.80 9.17 -30.77
C LYS A 2 -4.77 8.69 -29.74
N PHE A 3 -3.96 7.68 -30.03
CA PHE A 3 -2.80 7.29 -29.20
C PHE A 3 -1.87 6.34 -29.97
N PHE A 4 -1.17 6.86 -30.99
CA PHE A 4 -0.12 6.11 -31.71
C PHE A 4 1.08 6.99 -32.12
N GLY A 5 1.21 8.19 -31.54
CA GLY A 5 2.11 9.24 -32.06
C GLY A 5 3.46 9.43 -31.34
N THR A 6 3.92 8.52 -30.48
CA THR A 6 5.08 8.84 -29.59
C THR A 6 6.18 7.75 -29.52
N ILE A 7 6.33 6.88 -30.52
CA ILE A 7 7.36 5.81 -30.50
C ILE A 7 8.34 5.87 -31.70
N VAL A 8 8.62 7.05 -32.27
CA VAL A 8 9.56 7.14 -33.43
C VAL A 8 10.77 8.06 -33.22
N VAL A 9 10.94 8.74 -32.09
CA VAL A 9 12.03 9.74 -31.93
C VAL A 9 13.34 9.17 -31.32
N ALA A 10 13.38 7.92 -30.87
CA ALA A 10 14.56 7.40 -30.17
C ALA A 10 15.71 6.85 -31.05
N THR A 11 15.57 6.80 -32.38
CA THR A 11 16.55 6.09 -33.25
C THR A 11 17.44 7.00 -34.11
N ALA A 12 17.36 8.34 -33.97
CA ALA A 12 18.07 9.29 -34.85
C ALA A 12 19.22 10.06 -34.18
N LEU A 13 19.77 9.59 -33.04
CA LEU A 13 20.79 10.32 -32.26
C LEU A 13 22.11 9.56 -32.04
N PHE A 14 22.46 8.59 -32.90
CA PHE A 14 23.73 7.85 -32.81
C PHE A 14 24.68 8.03 -34.01
N ALA A 15 24.45 9.00 -34.90
CA ALA A 15 25.21 9.12 -36.15
C ALA A 15 25.96 10.46 -36.36
N SER A 16 26.42 11.13 -35.29
CA SER A 16 27.40 12.21 -35.43
C SER A 16 28.47 12.14 -34.34
N GLY A 17 29.56 11.45 -34.65
CA GLY A 17 30.75 11.34 -33.83
C GLY A 17 31.48 12.67 -33.68
N ILE A 18 31.05 13.48 -32.71
CA ILE A 18 31.88 14.54 -32.12
C ILE A 18 32.16 14.12 -30.69
N SER A 19 33.32 13.49 -30.49
CA SER A 19 33.91 13.25 -29.18
C SER A 19 34.41 14.57 -28.62
N ALA A 20 33.49 15.37 -28.07
CA ALA A 20 33.83 16.33 -27.03
C ALA A 20 33.68 15.58 -25.72
N LEU A 21 34.78 15.07 -25.17
CA LEU A 21 34.79 14.58 -23.78
C LEU A 21 34.32 15.75 -22.90
N PRO A 22 33.14 15.67 -22.28
CA PRO A 22 32.69 16.73 -21.41
C PRO A 22 33.65 16.83 -20.23
N LEU A 23 33.90 18.06 -19.79
CA LEU A 23 34.71 18.44 -18.63
C LEU A 23 34.14 17.90 -17.28
N SER A 24 33.36 16.82 -17.32
CA SER A 24 32.72 16.16 -16.18
C SER A 24 33.62 15.14 -15.47
N ASP A 25 34.85 14.90 -15.97
CA ASP A 25 35.84 14.03 -15.30
C ASP A 25 36.55 14.71 -14.11
N LEU A 26 36.26 15.99 -13.86
CA LEU A 26 36.57 16.66 -12.60
C LEU A 26 35.50 16.35 -11.55
N GLY A 27 35.42 15.08 -11.14
CA GLY A 27 34.78 14.61 -9.90
C GLY A 27 33.56 15.42 -9.47
N GLY A 28 32.57 15.57 -10.35
CA GLY A 28 31.37 16.35 -10.09
C GLY A 28 30.74 15.87 -8.79
N ILE A 29 30.70 16.75 -7.79
CA ILE A 29 29.99 16.48 -6.53
C ILE A 29 28.51 16.40 -6.90
N HIS A 30 28.04 15.21 -7.26
CA HIS A 30 26.63 14.96 -7.43
C HIS A 30 25.97 15.28 -6.08
N PRO A 31 25.01 16.22 -6.04
CA PRO A 31 24.30 16.52 -4.81
C PRO A 31 23.72 15.22 -4.27
N ARG A 32 24.09 14.84 -3.05
CA ARG A 32 23.56 13.64 -2.40
C ARG A 32 22.04 13.74 -2.38
N ALA A 33 21.38 12.65 -2.75
CA ALA A 33 19.92 12.58 -2.66
C ALA A 33 19.47 12.96 -1.23
N PRO A 34 18.38 13.74 -1.09
CA PRO A 34 17.84 14.06 0.23
C PRO A 34 17.56 12.80 1.05
N ALA A 35 17.85 12.85 2.35
CA ALA A 35 17.63 11.71 3.24
C ALA A 35 16.14 11.53 3.54
N ASP A 36 15.72 10.32 3.92
CA ASP A 36 14.35 10.12 4.41
C ASP A 36 14.13 10.68 5.82
N TYR A 37 12.85 10.84 6.16
CA TYR A 37 12.41 11.01 7.54
C TYR A 37 12.68 9.73 8.35
N ASP A 38 13.26 9.88 9.56
CA ASP A 38 13.48 8.76 10.47
C ASP A 38 12.24 8.53 11.35
N ILE A 39 11.14 8.11 10.71
CA ILE A 39 9.88 7.86 11.41
C ILE A 39 9.98 6.71 12.40
N ASN A 40 10.90 5.76 12.19
CA ASN A 40 11.07 4.61 13.09
C ASN A 40 11.52 5.06 14.47
N LYS A 41 12.45 6.03 14.53
CA LYS A 41 12.91 6.62 15.79
C LYS A 41 11.76 7.30 16.54
N VAL A 42 10.94 8.08 15.84
CA VAL A 42 9.82 8.81 16.45
C VAL A 42 8.74 7.84 16.96
N LEU A 43 8.33 6.88 16.12
CA LEU A 43 7.34 5.87 16.49
C LEU A 43 7.81 4.99 17.66
N LYS A 44 9.12 4.71 17.75
CA LYS A 44 9.70 4.05 18.93
C LYS A 44 9.54 4.89 20.19
N ILE A 45 9.83 6.19 20.14
CA ILE A 45 9.68 7.07 21.30
C ILE A 45 8.21 7.13 21.72
N TRP A 46 7.31 7.35 20.76
CA TRP A 46 5.87 7.41 20.99
C TRP A 46 5.31 6.13 21.63
N MET A 47 5.66 4.94 21.11
CA MET A 47 5.20 3.66 21.66
C MET A 47 5.73 3.35 23.08
N ASN A 48 6.88 3.94 23.44
CA ASN A 48 7.48 3.77 24.77
C ASN A 48 7.03 4.84 25.78
N ASP A 49 6.26 5.84 25.35
CA ASP A 49 5.70 6.84 26.27
C ASP A 49 4.59 6.23 27.13
N ALA A 50 4.68 6.43 28.45
CA ALA A 50 3.77 5.83 29.42
C ALA A 50 2.32 6.33 29.25
N LYS A 51 2.12 7.57 28.80
CA LYS A 51 0.78 8.13 28.56
C LYS A 51 0.18 7.52 27.29
N THR A 52 0.97 7.36 26.23
CA THR A 52 0.58 6.64 25.01
C THR A 52 0.20 5.19 25.30
N GLN A 53 0.99 4.45 26.07
CA GLN A 53 0.68 3.06 26.43
C GLN A 53 -0.66 2.92 27.16
N ARG A 54 -0.93 3.82 28.12
CA ARG A 54 -2.23 3.86 28.81
C ARG A 54 -3.38 4.16 27.85
N ARG A 55 -3.20 5.07 26.89
CA ARG A 55 -4.22 5.41 25.89
C ARG A 55 -4.46 4.25 24.93
N LEU A 56 -3.41 3.58 24.46
CA LEU A 56 -3.51 2.39 23.60
C LEU A 56 -4.36 1.29 24.27
N ALA A 57 -4.15 1.04 25.56
CA ALA A 57 -4.94 0.07 26.32
C ALA A 57 -6.45 0.38 26.29
N ASN A 58 -6.83 1.66 26.24
CA ASN A 58 -8.22 2.09 26.17
C ASN A 58 -8.76 2.07 24.74
N HIS A 59 -7.93 2.37 23.73
CA HIS A 59 -8.38 2.59 22.36
C HIS A 59 -8.41 1.32 21.50
N CYS A 60 -7.47 0.39 21.67
CA CYS A 60 -7.36 -0.79 20.80
C CYS A 60 -8.59 -1.70 20.84
N ASN A 61 -9.34 -1.70 21.95
CA ASN A 61 -10.53 -2.52 22.14
C ASN A 61 -11.86 -1.75 21.96
N THR A 62 -11.85 -0.58 21.31
CA THR A 62 -13.07 0.21 21.08
C THR A 62 -13.81 -0.26 19.82
N LYS A 63 -15.15 -0.10 19.80
CA LYS A 63 -16.00 -0.42 18.64
C LYS A 63 -15.80 0.53 17.45
N GLY A 64 -15.55 1.81 17.73
CA GLY A 64 -15.44 2.86 16.72
C GLY A 64 -14.17 2.81 15.87
N GLY A 65 -13.25 1.88 16.16
CA GLY A 65 -11.90 1.96 15.66
C GLY A 65 -11.13 3.09 16.35
N TRP A 66 -9.82 3.11 16.16
CA TRP A 66 -8.91 4.04 16.83
C TRP A 66 -7.89 4.65 15.88
N GLU A 67 -8.05 4.41 14.59
CA GLU A 67 -7.14 4.87 13.55
C GLU A 67 -7.07 6.41 13.50
N GLY A 68 -8.21 7.10 13.50
CA GLY A 68 -8.23 8.57 13.51
C GLY A 68 -7.57 9.19 14.76
N TRP A 69 -7.67 8.53 15.91
CA TRP A 69 -6.94 8.94 17.12
C TRP A 69 -5.42 8.72 16.95
N ALA A 70 -5.01 7.54 16.47
CA ALA A 70 -3.61 7.24 16.22
C ALA A 70 -2.98 8.19 15.19
N GLN A 71 -3.71 8.53 14.12
CA GLN A 71 -3.27 9.53 13.14
C GLN A 71 -3.01 10.88 13.77
N GLY A 72 -3.91 11.37 14.65
CA GLY A 72 -3.74 12.65 15.34
C GLY A 72 -2.53 12.66 16.29
N GLU A 73 -2.30 11.57 17.04
CA GLU A 73 -1.15 11.49 17.94
C GLU A 73 0.17 11.39 17.15
N ILE A 74 0.24 10.51 16.15
CA ILE A 74 1.45 10.34 15.32
C ILE A 74 1.76 11.61 14.53
N GLU A 75 0.74 12.31 14.03
CA GLU A 75 0.93 13.62 13.42
C GLU A 75 1.65 14.58 14.37
N SER A 76 1.17 14.70 15.62
CA SER A 76 1.79 15.59 16.61
C SER A 76 3.26 15.24 16.80
N GLU A 77 3.56 13.95 16.99
CA GLU A 77 4.93 13.46 17.19
C GLU A 77 5.83 13.75 15.98
N PHE A 78 5.34 13.55 14.75
CA PHE A 78 6.10 13.85 13.54
C PHE A 78 6.32 15.35 13.34
N ARG A 79 5.30 16.16 13.60
CA ARG A 79 5.42 17.62 13.47
C ARG A 79 6.42 18.17 14.46
N ASP A 80 6.40 17.71 15.70
CA ASP A 80 7.35 18.12 16.72
C ASP A 80 8.77 17.65 16.41
N ALA A 81 8.94 16.35 16.10
CA ALA A 81 10.25 15.77 15.83
C ALA A 81 10.93 16.32 14.57
N PHE A 82 10.15 16.76 13.58
CA PHE A 82 10.65 17.22 12.29
C PHE A 82 10.42 18.71 12.02
N ALA A 83 9.93 19.46 13.01
CA ALA A 83 9.62 20.89 12.92
C ALA A 83 8.71 21.24 11.72
N ILE A 84 7.61 20.51 11.55
CA ILE A 84 6.64 20.72 10.47
C ILE A 84 5.49 21.63 10.97
N PRO A 85 5.38 22.87 10.48
CA PRO A 85 4.43 23.84 11.04
C PRO A 85 2.97 23.57 10.66
N GLN A 86 2.71 22.96 9.50
CA GLN A 86 1.37 22.67 9.00
C GLN A 86 0.85 21.30 9.43
N THR A 87 -0.47 21.10 9.27
CA THR A 87 -1.09 19.76 9.31
C THR A 87 -0.50 18.89 8.21
N ILE A 88 -0.35 17.60 8.49
CA ILE A 88 0.12 16.59 7.54
C ILE A 88 -0.90 15.48 7.31
N ARG A 89 -2.09 15.58 7.92
CA ARG A 89 -3.14 14.56 7.84
C ARG A 89 -4.06 14.70 6.64
N GLU A 90 -4.60 13.56 6.21
CA GLU A 90 -5.76 13.45 5.33
C GLU A 90 -5.61 14.26 4.03
N GLU A 91 -4.46 14.12 3.39
CA GLU A 91 -4.10 14.91 2.21
C GLU A 91 -4.75 14.36 0.93
N THR A 92 -5.63 15.16 0.34
CA THR A 92 -6.32 14.88 -0.95
C THR A 92 -5.40 15.03 -2.16
N SER A 93 -4.24 15.65 -1.98
CA SER A 93 -3.39 16.07 -3.10
C SER A 93 -2.59 14.92 -3.71
N VAL A 94 -2.36 13.82 -2.99
CA VAL A 94 -1.44 12.74 -3.39
C VAL A 94 -1.97 11.86 -4.53
N TYR A 95 -3.24 11.50 -4.50
CA TYR A 95 -3.82 10.49 -5.39
C TYR A 95 -4.72 11.09 -6.47
N LYS A 96 -4.78 10.41 -7.62
CA LYS A 96 -5.73 10.68 -8.70
C LYS A 96 -7.12 10.27 -8.23
N GLY A 97 -7.92 11.22 -7.75
CA GLY A 97 -9.31 10.98 -7.39
C GLY A 97 -9.72 11.69 -6.10
N ARG A 98 -10.59 11.03 -5.33
CA ARG A 98 -11.07 11.50 -4.01
C ARG A 98 -10.42 10.75 -2.84
N GLU A 99 -9.39 9.95 -3.13
CA GLU A 99 -8.66 9.22 -2.10
C GLU A 99 -7.78 10.16 -1.29
N LEU A 100 -7.59 9.83 -0.01
CA LEU A 100 -6.80 10.59 0.94
C LEU A 100 -5.59 9.78 1.34
N ALA A 101 -4.43 10.44 1.44
CA ALA A 101 -3.29 9.90 2.17
C ALA A 101 -3.46 10.18 3.67
N ASP A 102 -3.19 9.18 4.51
CA ASP A 102 -3.37 9.33 5.96
C ASP A 102 -2.40 10.37 6.55
N LEU A 103 -1.11 10.33 6.17
CA LEU A 103 -0.11 11.35 6.52
C LEU A 103 0.83 11.66 5.35
N VAL A 104 1.22 12.92 5.17
CA VAL A 104 2.19 13.36 4.16
C VAL A 104 3.23 14.29 4.77
N LEU A 105 4.45 13.78 4.94
CA LEU A 105 5.59 14.58 5.36
C LEU A 105 6.12 15.38 4.15
N PRO A 106 6.33 16.70 4.29
CA PRO A 106 6.65 17.57 3.16
C PRO A 106 8.05 17.28 2.62
N LYS A 107 8.26 17.50 1.32
CA LYS A 107 9.61 17.53 0.76
C LYS A 107 10.33 18.80 1.23
N THR A 108 11.60 18.68 1.59
CA THR A 108 12.47 19.82 1.95
C THR A 108 13.82 19.72 1.23
N ALA A 109 14.67 20.75 1.37
CA ALA A 109 16.03 20.71 0.83
C ALA A 109 16.89 19.55 1.37
N LYS A 110 16.58 19.06 2.59
CA LYS A 110 17.35 18.00 3.27
C LYS A 110 16.61 16.67 3.33
N LYS A 111 15.28 16.70 3.17
CA LYS A 111 14.40 15.54 3.34
C LYS A 111 13.60 15.27 2.10
N ARG A 112 13.63 14.02 1.66
CA ARG A 112 12.66 13.50 0.71
C ARG A 112 11.28 13.51 1.37
N GLY A 113 10.26 13.91 0.62
CA GLY A 113 8.87 13.84 1.10
C GLY A 113 8.48 12.38 1.38
N MET A 114 7.46 12.17 2.21
CA MET A 114 7.03 10.82 2.58
C MET A 114 5.51 10.74 2.66
N VAL A 115 4.91 9.76 1.99
CA VAL A 115 3.49 9.44 2.08
C VAL A 115 3.33 8.20 2.94
N ILE A 116 2.46 8.27 3.93
CA ILE A 116 2.25 7.20 4.92
C ILE A 116 0.76 6.86 4.93
N GLU A 117 0.46 5.59 4.71
CA GLU A 117 -0.86 5.00 4.93
C GLU A 117 -0.85 4.25 6.26
N LEU A 118 -1.80 4.51 7.15
CA LEU A 118 -1.87 3.92 8.48
C LEU A 118 -3.12 3.06 8.60
N LYS A 119 -2.94 1.78 8.92
CA LYS A 119 -4.05 0.92 9.35
C LYS A 119 -3.90 0.41 10.77
N CYS A 120 -4.98 0.55 11.53
CA CYS A 120 -5.04 0.07 12.91
C CYS A 120 -5.97 -1.13 13.02
N GLU A 121 -5.52 -2.22 13.66
CA GLU A 121 -6.39 -3.35 13.93
C GLU A 121 -7.58 -2.92 14.77
N ASN A 122 -8.80 -3.14 14.26
CA ASN A 122 -10.04 -2.88 15.00
C ASN A 122 -10.62 -4.19 15.54
N ALA A 123 -10.84 -4.24 16.85
CA ALA A 123 -11.42 -5.38 17.59
C ALA A 123 -12.75 -5.92 17.01
N TYR A 124 -13.53 -5.07 16.35
CA TYR A 124 -14.88 -5.40 15.89
C TYR A 124 -15.00 -5.45 14.36
N GLY A 125 -14.30 -4.56 13.64
CA GLY A 125 -14.38 -4.49 12.18
C GLY A 125 -13.33 -5.31 11.44
N GLN A 126 -12.11 -5.37 11.95
CA GLN A 126 -10.93 -5.88 11.25
C GLN A 126 -10.07 -6.81 12.13
N LYS A 127 -10.72 -7.55 13.02
CA LYS A 127 -10.03 -8.40 14.00
C LYS A 127 -9.12 -9.42 13.33
N GLY A 128 -7.90 -9.54 13.86
CA GLY A 128 -6.94 -10.56 13.50
C GLY A 128 -6.57 -10.52 12.02
N VAL A 129 -6.90 -11.60 11.31
CA VAL A 129 -6.49 -11.79 9.90
C VAL A 129 -7.06 -10.77 8.92
N LYS A 130 -8.13 -10.06 9.31
CA LYS A 130 -8.85 -9.13 8.43
C LYS A 130 -8.06 -7.85 8.13
N ILE A 131 -7.07 -7.47 8.94
CA ILE A 131 -6.23 -6.29 8.71
C ILE A 131 -5.40 -6.37 7.41
N LYS A 132 -5.13 -7.58 6.92
CA LYS A 132 -4.32 -7.80 5.72
C LYS A 132 -4.91 -7.13 4.47
N ALA A 133 -6.22 -7.24 4.27
CA ALA A 133 -6.85 -6.74 3.04
C ALA A 133 -6.80 -5.20 2.94
N PRO A 134 -7.18 -4.44 3.98
CA PRO A 134 -6.98 -2.98 4.03
C PRO A 134 -5.54 -2.56 3.74
N VAL A 135 -4.56 -3.14 4.42
CA VAL A 135 -3.13 -2.80 4.21
C VAL A 135 -2.71 -3.01 2.75
N ARG A 136 -3.15 -4.11 2.13
CA ARG A 136 -2.86 -4.35 0.70
C ARG A 136 -3.58 -3.39 -0.23
N ALA A 137 -4.78 -2.96 0.13
CA ALA A 137 -5.49 -1.93 -0.63
C ALA A 137 -4.74 -0.59 -0.57
N ASP A 138 -4.19 -0.22 0.59
CA ASP A 138 -3.39 1.00 0.72
C ASP A 138 -2.09 0.94 -0.10
N ILE A 139 -1.38 -0.18 -0.07
CA ILE A 139 -0.19 -0.38 -0.92
C ILE A 139 -0.57 -0.28 -2.41
N ALA A 140 -1.75 -0.79 -2.78
CA ALA A 140 -2.22 -0.73 -4.17
C ALA A 140 -2.54 0.71 -4.65
N LYS A 141 -2.76 1.67 -3.75
CA LYS A 141 -2.96 3.10 -4.12
C LYS A 141 -1.77 3.70 -4.86
N GLN A 142 -0.59 3.06 -4.82
CA GLN A 142 0.59 3.48 -5.58
C GLN A 142 0.31 3.72 -7.08
N SER A 143 -0.63 2.97 -7.69
CA SER A 143 -0.99 3.17 -9.11
C SER A 143 -1.75 4.48 -9.37
N ALA A 144 -2.34 5.06 -8.32
CA ALA A 144 -3.10 6.30 -8.39
C ALA A 144 -2.26 7.53 -8.02
N VAL A 145 -0.99 7.38 -7.65
CA VAL A 145 -0.16 8.52 -7.23
C VAL A 145 0.02 9.53 -8.37
N LYS A 146 -0.06 10.83 -8.03
CA LYS A 146 0.17 11.91 -8.99
C LYS A 146 1.68 12.14 -9.22
N PRO A 147 2.09 12.54 -10.44
CA PRO A 147 3.50 12.66 -10.80
C PRO A 147 4.36 13.54 -9.89
N GLU A 148 3.78 14.58 -9.30
CA GLU A 148 4.48 15.50 -8.38
C GLU A 148 4.93 14.85 -7.05
N PHE A 149 4.45 13.65 -6.73
CA PHE A 149 4.87 12.86 -5.57
C PHE A 149 5.79 11.68 -5.96
N ASN A 150 6.22 11.57 -7.22
CA ASN A 150 6.99 10.40 -7.68
C ASN A 150 8.33 10.20 -6.96
N ASP A 151 8.88 11.27 -6.41
CA ASP A 151 10.14 11.24 -5.67
C ASP A 151 9.94 11.13 -4.15
N PHE A 152 8.71 10.94 -3.68
CA PHE A 152 8.43 10.69 -2.26
C PHE A 152 8.74 9.23 -1.89
N THR A 153 8.99 9.00 -0.62
CA THR A 153 9.02 7.66 -0.04
C THR A 153 7.61 7.24 0.37
N PHE A 154 7.18 6.04 -0.01
CA PHE A 154 5.84 5.55 0.30
C PHE A 154 5.89 4.40 1.30
N ILE A 155 5.08 4.50 2.36
CA ILE A 155 5.10 3.59 3.49
C ILE A 155 3.69 3.18 3.88
N ALA A 156 3.49 1.88 4.05
CA ALA A 156 2.35 1.34 4.77
C ALA A 156 2.75 1.03 6.22
N LEU A 157 2.07 1.67 7.16
CA LEU A 157 2.13 1.35 8.58
C LEU A 157 0.90 0.54 8.97
N ALA A 158 1.11 -0.50 9.76
CA ALA A 158 0.02 -1.28 10.34
C ALA A 158 0.25 -1.51 11.83
N MET A 159 -0.78 -1.30 12.65
CA MET A 159 -0.73 -1.58 14.08
C MET A 159 -1.57 -2.80 14.41
N ALA A 160 -0.92 -3.86 14.88
CA ALA A 160 -1.55 -5.09 15.32
C ALA A 160 -1.44 -5.23 16.83
N TYR A 161 -2.51 -5.69 17.49
CA TYR A 161 -2.53 -5.93 18.94
C TYR A 161 -2.96 -7.37 19.29
N THR A 162 -3.53 -8.12 18.34
CA THR A 162 -3.79 -9.56 18.46
C THR A 162 -2.69 -10.40 17.82
N LYS A 163 -2.54 -11.66 18.27
CA LYS A 163 -1.57 -12.61 17.70
C LYS A 163 -1.92 -12.98 16.26
N GLU A 164 -3.20 -13.04 15.95
CA GLU A 164 -3.70 -13.35 14.61
C GLU A 164 -3.36 -12.23 13.61
N ALA A 165 -3.47 -10.96 14.02
CA ALA A 165 -3.05 -9.83 13.21
C ALA A 165 -1.52 -9.80 13.04
N ASP A 166 -0.75 -9.98 14.12
CA ASP A 166 0.71 -10.09 14.07
C ASP A 166 1.17 -11.14 13.03
N ALA A 167 0.62 -12.35 13.10
CA ALA A 167 0.93 -13.43 12.17
C ALA A 167 0.53 -13.09 10.72
N SER A 168 -0.62 -12.43 10.54
CA SER A 168 -1.14 -12.08 9.21
C SER A 168 -0.32 -11.00 8.51
N LEU A 169 0.13 -9.98 9.25
CA LEU A 169 1.02 -8.94 8.74
C LEU A 169 2.39 -9.52 8.37
N ARG A 170 2.95 -10.41 9.19
CA ARG A 170 4.20 -11.12 8.84
C ARG A 170 4.05 -11.96 7.59
N LYS A 171 2.92 -12.65 7.40
CA LYS A 171 2.64 -13.48 6.22
C LYS A 171 2.61 -12.67 4.92
N ILE A 172 2.33 -11.37 4.98
CA ILE A 172 2.39 -10.48 3.81
C ILE A 172 3.74 -9.76 3.66
N GLY A 173 4.73 -10.10 4.49
CA GLY A 173 6.08 -9.56 4.38
C GLY A 173 6.32 -8.25 5.12
N MET A 174 5.31 -7.72 5.82
CA MET A 174 5.51 -6.55 6.67
C MET A 174 6.48 -6.89 7.82
N LYS A 175 7.34 -5.92 8.16
CA LYS A 175 8.35 -6.08 9.21
C LYS A 175 7.97 -5.24 10.43
N PRO A 176 8.03 -5.80 11.65
CA PRO A 176 7.82 -4.99 12.85
C PRO A 176 8.95 -3.97 13.00
N ILE A 177 8.62 -2.74 13.41
CA ILE A 177 9.60 -1.74 13.80
C ILE A 177 10.17 -2.14 15.16
N ARG A 178 11.46 -2.47 15.20
CA ARG A 178 12.12 -2.97 16.41
C ARG A 178 12.03 -1.95 17.56
N GLY A 179 11.41 -2.36 18.67
CA GLY A 179 11.24 -1.53 19.87
C GLY A 179 10.07 -0.55 19.82
N ALA A 180 9.25 -0.59 18.75
CA ALA A 180 7.98 0.14 18.68
C ALA A 180 6.82 -0.80 19.04
N ASP A 181 6.88 -1.31 20.26
CA ASP A 181 5.89 -2.19 20.85
C ASP A 181 5.44 -1.66 22.21
N ALA A 182 4.17 -1.88 22.53
CA ALA A 182 3.53 -1.39 23.75
C ALA A 182 2.69 -2.50 24.37
N ASN A 183 2.90 -2.76 25.66
CA ASN A 183 2.03 -3.66 26.40
C ASN A 183 0.70 -2.97 26.64
N VAL A 184 -0.38 -3.60 26.17
CA VAL A 184 -1.75 -3.17 26.45
C VAL A 184 -2.41 -4.19 27.38
N ALA A 185 -3.48 -3.79 28.06
CA ALA A 185 -4.07 -4.57 29.15
C ALA A 185 -4.25 -6.07 28.80
N GLY A 186 -3.91 -6.95 29.75
CA GLY A 186 -3.98 -8.40 29.59
C GLY A 186 -2.78 -8.97 28.82
N PRO A 187 -2.97 -10.01 27.98
CA PRO A 187 -1.88 -10.70 27.28
C PRO A 187 -1.51 -10.04 25.93
N HIS A 188 -1.93 -8.80 25.70
CA HIS A 188 -1.89 -8.17 24.39
C HIS A 188 -0.72 -7.18 24.29
N THR A 189 -0.05 -7.16 23.14
CA THR A 189 1.03 -6.22 22.83
C THR A 189 0.71 -5.58 21.49
N VAL A 190 0.59 -4.26 21.46
CA VAL A 190 0.50 -3.50 20.21
C VAL A 190 1.88 -3.45 19.58
N ARG A 191 1.99 -3.75 18.29
CA ARG A 191 3.21 -3.64 17.50
C ARG A 191 2.95 -2.83 16.24
N ILE A 192 3.90 -1.95 15.89
CA ILE A 192 3.88 -1.24 14.62
C ILE A 192 4.68 -2.04 13.58
N TYR A 193 4.07 -2.24 12.43
CA TYR A 193 4.66 -2.84 11.24
C TYR A 193 4.87 -1.79 10.18
N ARG A 194 5.90 -2.00 9.36
CA ARG A 194 6.29 -1.13 8.26
C ARG A 194 6.54 -1.96 7.00
N GLU A 195 6.04 -1.46 5.89
CA GLU A 195 6.39 -1.91 4.54
C GLU A 195 6.61 -0.68 3.66
N ASP A 196 7.83 -0.55 3.14
CA ASP A 196 8.17 0.48 2.17
C ASP A 196 7.80 -0.06 0.79
N TYR A 197 7.02 0.68 0.02
CA TYR A 197 6.65 0.30 -1.34
C TYR A 197 7.19 1.31 -2.34
N LYS A 198 7.59 0.79 -3.50
CA LYS A 198 8.11 1.59 -4.60
C LYS A 198 6.97 1.89 -5.55
N LEU A 199 6.85 3.14 -5.96
CA LEU A 199 6.07 3.45 -7.15
C LEU A 199 6.68 2.69 -8.32
N LYS A 200 5.82 2.14 -9.18
CA LYS A 200 6.28 1.60 -10.45
C LYS A 200 6.92 2.75 -11.22
N SER A 201 8.22 2.62 -11.49
CA SER A 201 8.89 3.52 -12.40
C SER A 201 8.37 3.27 -13.82
N LEU A 202 8.52 4.25 -14.72
CA LEU A 202 8.25 4.05 -16.14
C LEU A 202 9.05 2.86 -16.70
N ILE A 203 10.25 2.61 -16.14
CA ILE A 203 11.08 1.46 -16.50
C ILE A 203 10.39 0.16 -16.07
N ASP A 204 9.85 0.08 -14.85
CA ASP A 204 9.08 -1.09 -14.39
C ASP A 204 7.83 -1.32 -15.27
N GLU A 205 7.19 -0.25 -15.74
CA GLU A 205 6.06 -0.34 -16.67
C GLU A 205 6.47 -0.83 -18.06
N ILE A 206 7.64 -0.41 -18.56
CA ILE A 206 8.20 -0.89 -19.83
C ILE A 206 8.58 -2.37 -19.71
N GLU A 207 9.20 -2.80 -18.61
CA GLU A 207 9.53 -4.21 -18.36
C GLU A 207 8.26 -5.08 -18.25
N ASP A 208 7.22 -4.60 -17.56
CA ASP A 208 5.92 -5.26 -17.49
C ASP A 208 5.27 -5.35 -18.87
N LEU A 209 5.37 -4.30 -19.70
CA LEU A 209 4.88 -4.29 -21.06
C LEU A 209 5.66 -5.28 -21.93
N ASP A 210 6.99 -5.27 -21.89
CA ASP A 210 7.84 -6.21 -22.62
C ASP A 210 7.52 -7.66 -22.25
N LYS A 211 7.31 -7.93 -20.96
CA LYS A 211 6.90 -9.25 -20.48
C LYS A 211 5.50 -9.64 -20.94
N ALA A 212 4.55 -8.70 -20.93
CA ALA A 212 3.21 -8.91 -21.46
C ALA A 212 3.25 -9.17 -22.96
N MET A 213 4.07 -8.43 -23.71
CA MET A 213 4.25 -8.60 -25.15
C MET A 213 4.93 -9.92 -25.48
N TYR A 214 5.96 -10.29 -24.71
CA TYR A 214 6.62 -11.59 -24.79
C TYR A 214 5.61 -12.72 -24.56
N ASN A 215 4.76 -12.63 -23.54
CA ASN A 215 3.75 -13.65 -23.30
C ASN A 215 2.69 -13.68 -24.41
N LEU A 216 2.24 -12.52 -24.90
CA LEU A 216 1.21 -12.46 -25.95
C LEU A 216 1.70 -13.04 -27.29
N PHE A 217 2.95 -12.76 -27.67
CA PHE A 217 3.48 -13.12 -28.99
C PHE A 217 4.41 -14.33 -29.00
N LEU A 218 5.10 -14.62 -27.90
CA LEU A 218 6.14 -15.66 -27.84
C LEU A 218 5.77 -16.84 -26.93
N SER A 219 4.78 -16.73 -26.03
CA SER A 219 4.33 -17.90 -25.25
C SER A 219 3.37 -18.83 -26.01
N LYS A 220 3.01 -18.49 -27.25
CA LYS A 220 2.39 -19.44 -28.19
C LYS A 220 3.48 -20.18 -28.95
N SER A 221 4.21 -21.02 -28.22
CA SER A 221 4.67 -22.28 -28.78
C SER A 221 3.46 -22.92 -29.47
N ARG A 222 3.58 -23.05 -30.80
CA ARG A 222 2.68 -23.66 -31.79
C ARG A 222 1.48 -24.43 -31.21
N PRO A 223 0.25 -24.26 -31.76
CA PRO A 223 -0.78 -25.26 -31.56
C PRO A 223 -0.18 -26.61 -31.93
N GLY A 224 -0.08 -27.52 -30.94
CA GLY A 224 0.41 -28.87 -31.18
C GLY A 224 -0.39 -29.46 -32.32
N SER A 225 0.31 -29.97 -33.33
CA SER A 225 -0.33 -30.70 -34.42
C SER A 225 -1.33 -31.69 -33.82
N PRO A 226 -2.58 -31.75 -34.32
CA PRO A 226 -3.59 -32.61 -33.74
C PRO A 226 -3.09 -34.05 -33.78
N SER A 227 -2.76 -34.63 -32.62
CA SER A 227 -2.54 -36.07 -32.54
C SER A 227 -3.90 -36.73 -32.69
N GLY A 228 -4.12 -37.35 -33.86
CA GLY A 228 -5.32 -38.13 -34.14
C GLY A 228 -5.56 -39.15 -33.03
N THR A 229 -6.61 -38.93 -32.25
CA THR A 229 -7.11 -39.90 -31.29
C THR A 229 -8.23 -40.69 -32.00
N PRO A 230 -8.16 -42.02 -32.08
CA PRO A 230 -9.22 -42.81 -32.69
C PRO A 230 -10.52 -42.74 -31.86
N PRO A 231 -11.69 -42.88 -32.50
CA PRO A 231 -12.99 -42.69 -31.84
C PRO A 231 -13.25 -43.81 -30.83
N SER A 232 -13.35 -43.46 -29.55
CA SER A 232 -13.85 -44.34 -28.50
C SER A 232 -15.34 -44.10 -28.31
N SER A 233 -16.13 -45.13 -28.62
CA SER A 233 -17.55 -45.24 -28.36
C SER A 233 -17.80 -45.48 -26.86
N SER A 234 -18.55 -44.61 -26.18
CA SER A 234 -19.44 -45.05 -25.09
C SER A 234 -20.40 -43.94 -24.61
N ASN A 235 -21.69 -44.24 -24.82
CA ASN A 235 -22.90 -43.97 -24.04
C ASN A 235 -23.12 -42.63 -23.31
N PRO A 236 -24.28 -41.97 -23.55
CA PRO A 236 -24.77 -40.88 -22.71
C PRO A 236 -25.48 -41.41 -21.46
N ALA A 237 -25.07 -40.94 -20.28
CA ALA A 237 -25.83 -41.12 -19.04
C ALA A 237 -26.63 -39.85 -18.69
N PRO A 238 -27.85 -39.96 -18.11
CA PRO A 238 -28.82 -38.89 -18.09
C PRO A 238 -28.77 -38.03 -16.82
N GLY A 239 -28.97 -36.72 -17.05
CA GLY A 239 -29.61 -35.71 -16.21
C GLY A 239 -29.72 -35.90 -14.69
N LYS A 240 -29.18 -34.92 -13.95
CA LYS A 240 -29.76 -34.48 -12.67
C LYS A 240 -29.97 -32.98 -12.68
N THR A 241 -31.23 -32.59 -12.88
CA THR A 241 -31.77 -31.27 -12.56
C THR A 241 -31.89 -31.12 -11.05
N ALA A 242 -31.47 -29.98 -10.51
CA ALA A 242 -31.73 -29.58 -9.12
C ALA A 242 -32.49 -28.24 -9.13
N PRO A 243 -33.77 -28.22 -8.73
CA PRO A 243 -34.48 -26.97 -8.47
C PRO A 243 -34.65 -26.72 -6.96
N GLY A 244 -34.57 -25.45 -6.57
CA GLY A 244 -35.22 -24.97 -5.34
C GLY A 244 -34.36 -24.16 -4.40
N LYS A 245 -34.13 -22.88 -4.72
CA LYS A 245 -33.87 -21.84 -3.71
C LYS A 245 -35.21 -21.17 -3.38
N THR A 246 -35.60 -21.21 -2.11
CA THR A 246 -36.67 -20.37 -1.55
C THR A 246 -36.11 -19.52 -0.41
N ALA A 247 -36.24 -18.20 -0.56
CA ALA A 247 -36.30 -17.19 0.49
C ALA A 247 -37.05 -16.00 -0.16
N PRO A 248 -37.98 -15.29 0.49
CA PRO A 248 -37.61 -14.46 1.66
C PRO A 248 -38.74 -14.21 2.70
N GLY A 249 -38.37 -14.10 3.98
CA GLY A 249 -39.19 -13.47 5.02
C GLY A 249 -38.52 -12.20 5.51
N LYS A 250 -39.00 -11.03 5.08
CA LYS A 250 -38.64 -9.72 5.65
C LYS A 250 -39.78 -9.27 6.56
N THR A 251 -39.54 -9.19 7.87
CA THR A 251 -40.39 -8.48 8.84
C THR A 251 -39.84 -7.07 9.04
N ALA A 252 -40.72 -6.07 8.94
CA ALA A 252 -40.40 -4.65 9.16
C ALA A 252 -40.45 -4.29 10.66
N PRO A 253 -39.58 -3.39 11.16
CA PRO A 253 -39.69 -2.88 12.52
C PRO A 253 -40.68 -1.71 12.61
N GLY A 254 -41.53 -1.78 13.63
CA GLY A 254 -42.51 -0.75 13.98
C GLY A 254 -41.87 0.57 14.40
N LYS A 255 -42.50 1.67 13.99
CA LYS A 255 -42.23 3.03 14.46
C LYS A 255 -42.92 3.26 15.80
N THR A 256 -42.16 3.63 16.83
CA THR A 256 -42.69 4.32 18.01
C THR A 256 -42.34 5.80 17.91
N ALA A 257 -43.36 6.65 18.06
CA ALA A 257 -43.24 8.10 18.09
C ALA A 257 -42.87 8.59 19.51
N PRO A 258 -42.07 9.66 19.65
CA PRO A 258 -41.88 10.31 20.94
C PRO A 258 -42.99 11.35 21.22
N LYS A 259 -43.38 11.44 22.49
CA LYS A 259 -44.04 12.60 23.10
C LYS A 259 -43.00 13.63 23.50
#